data_AF-A0A923WGT9-F1
#
_entry.id   AF-A0A923WGT9-F1
#
_cell.length_a   1.000
_cell.length_b   1.000
_cell.length_c   1.000
_cell.angle_alpha   90.00
_cell.angle_beta   90.00
_cell.angle_gamma   90.00
#
_symmetry.space_group_name_H-M   'P 1'
#
loop_
_entity.id
_entity.type
_entity.pdbx_description
1 polymer ?
#
loop_
_entity_poly.entity_id
_entity_poly.type
_entity_poly.pdbx_seq_one_letter_code
_entity_poly.pdbx_strand_id
1 'polypeptide(L)'
;MIHQWITTRYPCATHILDYYHVSEHLATAARTAGAPADWLAQPQQHLLAGRSAHVEAAVRALTALPEAPRKTLLGYLTTNRPRLRHDLFRARGRMIGSGPIEAAHRTVLEQRLKRSGQRWTTTGGDHLICLRQIICNQQFPAIVDLLRTPKAKV
;
A
#
# COMPACT_ATOMS: atom_id res chain seq x y z
N MET A 1 8.73 -2.07 14.68
CA MET A 1 7.74 -1.94 13.57
C MET A 1 8.44 -1.55 12.27
N ILE A 2 7.92 -1.96 11.10
CA ILE A 2 8.54 -1.76 9.78
C ILE A 2 8.98 -0.32 9.50
N HIS A 3 8.22 0.67 9.99
CA HIS A 3 8.57 2.09 9.84
C HIS A 3 9.92 2.46 10.46
N GLN A 4 10.22 1.99 11.68
CA GLN A 4 11.51 2.25 12.32
C GLN A 4 12.65 1.63 11.52
N TRP A 5 12.45 0.41 11.03
CA TRP A 5 13.46 -0.27 10.20
C TRP A 5 13.74 0.51 8.90
N ILE A 6 12.71 0.99 8.20
CA ILE A 6 12.88 1.79 6.98
C ILE A 6 13.57 3.12 7.31
N THR A 7 13.14 3.83 8.36
CA THR A 7 13.78 5.10 8.77
C THR A 7 15.27 4.91 9.07
N THR A 8 15.64 3.83 9.78
CA THR A 8 17.04 3.55 10.10
C THR A 8 17.85 3.14 8.87
N ARG A 9 17.27 2.31 7.97
CA ARG A 9 18.01 1.76 6.83
C ARG A 9 18.05 2.70 5.61
N TYR A 10 17.03 3.52 5.45
CA TYR A 10 16.80 4.42 4.32
C TYR A 10 16.31 5.79 4.82
N PRO A 11 17.17 6.56 5.51
CA PRO A 11 16.77 7.81 6.17
C PRO A 11 16.24 8.88 5.20
N CYS A 12 16.65 8.82 3.93
CA CYS A 12 16.21 9.75 2.90
C CYS A 12 14.91 9.31 2.19
N ALA A 13 14.34 8.15 2.54
CA ALA A 13 13.13 7.66 1.90
C ALA A 13 11.92 8.52 2.29
N THR A 14 11.11 8.88 1.29
CA THR A 14 9.82 9.53 1.54
C THR A 14 8.83 8.48 2.03
N HIS A 15 8.34 8.64 3.27
CA HIS A 15 7.34 7.76 3.84
C HIS A 15 5.94 8.29 3.55
N ILE A 16 5.16 7.49 2.83
CA ILE A 16 3.78 7.79 2.49
C ILE A 16 2.92 6.74 3.17
N LEU A 17 1.91 7.18 3.90
CA LEU A 17 0.94 6.26 4.49
C LEU A 17 -0.09 5.87 3.43
N ASP A 18 -0.53 4.63 3.48
CA ASP A 18 -1.51 4.12 2.54
C ASP A 18 -2.88 4.77 2.74
N TYR A 19 -3.38 5.45 1.71
CA TYR A 19 -4.67 6.12 1.72
C TYR A 19 -5.84 5.17 1.99
N TYR A 20 -5.83 3.97 1.39
CA TYR A 20 -6.91 3.01 1.56
C TYR A 20 -6.92 2.46 2.99
N HIS A 21 -5.75 2.19 3.55
CA HIS A 21 -5.68 1.70 4.92
C HIS A 21 -6.21 2.72 5.95
N VAL A 22 -5.88 4.00 5.77
CA VAL A 22 -6.44 5.06 6.63
C VAL A 22 -7.94 5.21 6.41
N SER A 23 -8.40 5.07 5.17
CA SER A 23 -9.83 5.07 4.84
C SER A 23 -10.60 3.93 5.50
N GLU A 24 -10.01 2.73 5.61
CA GLU A 24 -10.60 1.59 6.33
C GLU A 24 -10.74 1.84 7.83
N HIS A 25 -9.74 2.47 8.45
CA HIS A 25 -9.82 2.89 9.85
C HIS A 25 -10.95 3.90 10.07
N LEU A 26 -11.08 4.89 9.18
CA LEU A 26 -12.19 5.84 9.21
C LEU A 26 -13.55 5.17 9.01
N ALA A 27 -13.65 4.24 8.05
CA ALA A 27 -14.88 3.49 7.78
C ALA A 27 -15.28 2.62 8.99
N THR A 28 -14.30 2.02 9.66
CA THR A 28 -14.53 1.24 10.88
C THR A 28 -15.05 2.13 12.01
N ALA A 29 -14.41 3.28 12.24
CA ALA A 29 -14.88 4.24 13.23
C ALA A 29 -16.30 4.74 12.93
N ALA A 30 -16.61 5.04 11.66
CA ALA A 30 -17.94 5.45 11.23
C ALA A 30 -19.00 4.37 11.53
N ARG A 31 -18.72 3.11 11.15
CA ARG A 31 -19.61 1.98 11.43
C ARG A 31 -19.83 1.77 12.93
N THR A 32 -18.75 1.80 13.72
CA THR A 32 -18.85 1.64 15.18
C THR A 32 -19.66 2.75 15.83
N ALA A 33 -19.56 3.98 15.31
CA ALA A 33 -20.34 5.12 15.80
C ALA A 33 -21.78 5.14 15.25
N GLY A 34 -22.18 4.22 14.38
CA GLY A 34 -23.48 4.27 13.70
C GLY A 34 -23.65 5.51 12.81
N ALA A 35 -22.55 6.02 12.24
CA ALA A 35 -22.60 7.20 11.39
C ALA A 35 -23.35 6.93 10.06
N PRO A 36 -23.92 7.96 9.43
CA PRO A 36 -24.54 7.85 8.10
C PRO A 36 -23.61 7.24 7.06
N ALA A 37 -24.18 6.53 6.07
CA ALA A 37 -23.42 5.82 5.05
C ALA A 37 -22.53 6.75 4.19
N ASP A 38 -22.94 8.01 4.02
CA ASP A 38 -22.24 9.04 3.27
C ASP A 38 -21.19 9.80 4.10
N TRP A 39 -21.14 9.61 5.42
CA TRP A 39 -20.21 10.31 6.31
C TRP A 39 -18.76 10.19 5.85
N LEU A 40 -18.37 9.03 5.32
CA LEU A 40 -16.99 8.74 4.94
C LEU A 40 -16.48 9.61 3.78
N ALA A 41 -17.37 10.10 2.91
CA ALA A 41 -16.99 10.84 1.71
C ALA A 41 -16.21 12.13 2.05
N GLN A 42 -16.65 12.87 3.07
CA GLN A 42 -16.03 14.13 3.44
C GLN A 42 -14.64 13.95 4.09
N PRO A 43 -14.44 13.09 5.12
CA PRO A 43 -13.11 12.77 5.64
C PRO A 43 -12.15 12.23 4.58
N GLN A 44 -12.62 11.42 3.64
CA GLN A 44 -11.81 10.93 2.52
C GLN A 44 -11.35 12.08 1.60
N GLN A 45 -12.24 13.01 1.27
CA GLN A 45 -11.87 14.20 0.51
C GLN A 45 -10.84 15.05 1.26
N HIS A 46 -11.00 15.22 2.58
CA HIS A 46 -10.01 15.93 3.42
C HIS A 46 -8.67 15.20 3.45
N LEU A 47 -8.65 13.86 3.52
CA LEU A 47 -7.43 13.06 3.41
C LEU A 47 -6.72 13.29 2.08
N LEU A 48 -7.45 13.27 0.95
CA LEU A 48 -6.88 13.52 -0.38
C LEU A 48 -6.35 14.95 -0.52
N ALA A 49 -6.97 15.91 0.16
CA ALA A 49 -6.56 17.31 0.22
C ALA A 49 -5.47 17.59 1.26
N GLY A 50 -4.94 16.58 1.96
CA GLY A 50 -3.90 16.75 2.99
C GLY A 50 -4.37 17.49 4.24
N ARG A 51 -5.69 17.61 4.45
CA ARG A 51 -6.32 18.35 5.55
C ARG A 51 -6.48 17.47 6.79
N SER A 52 -5.39 16.90 7.30
CA SER A 52 -5.42 15.93 8.41
C SER A 52 -6.15 16.47 9.66
N ALA A 53 -6.03 17.77 9.95
CA ALA A 53 -6.75 18.39 11.05
C ALA A 53 -8.29 18.33 10.90
N HIS A 54 -8.80 18.43 9.67
CA HIS A 54 -10.24 18.31 9.40
C HIS A 54 -10.71 16.86 9.54
N VAL A 55 -9.87 15.89 9.15
CA VAL A 55 -10.14 14.46 9.35
C VAL A 55 -10.23 14.14 10.85
N GLU A 56 -9.28 14.64 11.64
CA GLU A 56 -9.30 14.46 13.09
C GLU A 56 -10.51 15.15 13.74
N ALA A 57 -10.88 16.34 13.29
CA ALA A 57 -12.09 17.02 13.75
C ALA A 57 -13.35 16.20 13.44
N ALA A 58 -13.45 15.61 12.24
CA ALA A 58 -14.56 14.74 11.88
C ALA A 58 -14.63 13.49 12.78
N VAL A 59 -13.49 12.87 13.09
CA VAL A 59 -13.45 11.74 14.05
C VAL A 59 -13.86 12.18 15.45
N ARG A 60 -13.45 13.38 15.91
CA ARG A 60 -13.88 13.93 17.21
C ARG A 60 -15.39 14.19 17.25
N ALA A 61 -15.98 14.57 16.13
CA ALA A 61 -17.41 14.83 16.02
C ALA A 61 -18.28 13.56 16.06
N LEU A 62 -17.71 12.36 15.92
CA LEU A 62 -18.43 11.09 16.12
C LEU A 62 -18.72 10.87 17.61
N THR A 63 -19.78 11.47 18.15
CA THR A 63 -20.13 11.38 19.58
C THR A 63 -20.39 9.96 20.05
N ALA A 64 -21.00 9.12 19.22
CA ALA A 64 -21.29 7.71 19.53
C ALA A 64 -20.07 6.78 19.40
N LEU A 65 -18.90 7.25 18.96
CA LEU A 65 -17.69 6.44 18.92
C LEU A 65 -17.14 6.24 20.35
N PRO A 66 -16.92 4.99 20.83
CA PRO A 66 -16.35 4.76 22.15
C PRO A 66 -14.97 5.41 22.32
N GLU A 67 -14.61 5.79 23.55
CA GLU A 67 -13.41 6.58 23.80
C GLU A 67 -12.10 5.85 23.45
N ALA A 68 -12.02 4.55 23.74
CA ALA A 68 -10.82 3.76 23.43
C ALA A 68 -10.48 3.72 21.92
N PRO A 69 -11.38 3.32 20.99
CA PRO A 69 -11.11 3.37 19.56
C PRO A 69 -10.94 4.81 19.04
N ARG A 70 -11.67 5.80 19.59
CA ARG A 70 -11.49 7.22 19.25
C ARG A 70 -10.06 7.68 19.54
N LYS A 71 -9.58 7.46 20.76
CA LYS A 71 -8.22 7.84 21.20
C LYS A 71 -7.16 7.13 20.36
N THR A 72 -7.35 5.84 20.08
CA THR A 72 -6.44 5.05 19.26
C THR A 72 -6.34 5.62 17.84
N LEU A 73 -7.48 5.89 17.19
CA LEU A 73 -7.52 6.45 15.84
C LEU A 73 -6.94 7.86 15.77
N LEU A 74 -7.28 8.73 16.73
CA LEU A 74 -6.73 10.09 16.78
C LEU A 74 -5.22 10.09 17.02
N GLY A 75 -4.73 9.20 17.90
CA GLY A 75 -3.29 9.01 18.11
C GLY A 75 -2.58 8.54 16.85
N TYR A 76 -3.18 7.58 16.13
CA TYR A 76 -2.69 7.12 14.83
C TYR A 76 -2.64 8.26 13.80
N LEU A 77 -3.73 8.99 13.59
CA LEU A 77 -3.80 10.11 12.63
C LEU A 77 -2.77 11.19 12.97
N THR A 78 -2.69 11.58 14.25
CA THR A 78 -1.77 12.63 14.72
C THR A 78 -0.31 12.26 14.48
N THR A 79 0.09 11.03 14.87
CA THR A 79 1.45 10.51 14.67
C THR A 79 1.82 10.38 13.19
N ASN A 80 0.82 10.22 12.33
CA ASN A 80 1.00 10.03 10.90
C ASN A 80 0.80 11.29 10.05
N ARG A 81 0.48 12.46 10.64
CA ARG A 81 0.22 13.71 9.88
C ARG A 81 1.24 14.00 8.76
N PRO A 82 2.57 13.86 8.97
CA PRO A 82 3.54 14.13 7.90
C PRO A 82 3.42 13.14 6.72
N ARG A 83 3.00 11.89 7.01
CA ARG A 83 2.83 10.81 6.03
C ARG A 83 1.45 10.80 5.36
N LEU A 84 0.53 11.64 5.84
CA LEU A 84 -0.84 11.82 5.34
C LEU A 84 -0.98 13.00 4.37
N ARG A 85 0.13 13.63 3.97
CA ARG A 85 0.18 14.74 2.99
C ARG A 85 -0.05 14.27 1.56
N HIS A 86 -1.16 13.57 1.32
CA HIS A 86 -1.52 13.01 0.02
C HIS A 86 -1.62 14.08 -1.07
N ASP A 87 -2.02 15.30 -0.72
CA ASP A 87 -1.99 16.48 -1.59
C ASP A 87 -0.60 16.68 -2.21
N LEU A 88 0.43 16.75 -1.36
CA LEU A 88 1.81 16.97 -1.78
C LEU A 88 2.38 15.76 -2.54
N PHE A 89 2.05 14.55 -2.09
CA PHE A 89 2.54 13.33 -2.73
C PHE A 89 1.96 13.16 -4.13
N ARG A 90 0.66 13.38 -4.31
CA ARG A 90 0.01 13.36 -5.63
C ARG A 90 0.53 14.43 -6.56
N ALA A 91 0.73 15.66 -6.05
CA ALA A 91 1.32 16.75 -6.84
C ALA A 91 2.74 16.43 -7.34
N ARG A 92 3.47 15.55 -6.64
CA ARG A 92 4.80 15.05 -7.03
C ARG A 92 4.76 13.73 -7.82
N GLY A 93 3.59 13.31 -8.30
CA GLY A 93 3.42 12.06 -9.06
C GLY A 93 3.70 10.79 -8.26
N ARG A 94 3.66 10.84 -6.93
CA ARG A 94 3.87 9.66 -6.07
C ARG A 94 2.58 8.88 -5.91
N MET A 95 2.70 7.55 -5.85
CA MET A 95 1.59 6.67 -5.47
C MET A 95 1.27 6.86 -3.99
N ILE A 96 -0.02 6.98 -3.66
CA ILE A 96 -0.51 7.18 -2.29
C ILE A 96 -1.24 5.95 -1.72
N GLY A 97 -1.26 4.85 -2.47
CA GLY A 97 -1.91 3.61 -2.06
C GLY A 97 -1.24 2.40 -2.69
N SER A 98 -1.46 1.24 -2.07
CA SER A 98 -0.90 -0.06 -2.40
C SER A 98 -1.53 -0.72 -3.61
N GLY A 99 -2.65 -0.19 -4.14
CA GLY A 99 -3.41 -0.80 -5.24
C GLY A 99 -2.56 -1.30 -6.42
N PRO A 100 -1.63 -0.50 -6.98
CA PRO A 100 -0.73 -0.98 -8.04
C PRO A 100 0.16 -2.14 -7.61
N ILE A 101 0.65 -2.14 -6.37
CA ILE A 101 1.48 -3.21 -5.80
C ILE A 101 0.64 -4.48 -5.57
N GLU A 102 -0.59 -4.35 -5.08
CA GLU A 102 -1.50 -5.48 -4.90
C GLU A 102 -1.93 -6.08 -6.25
N ALA A 103 -2.18 -5.24 -7.25
CA ALA A 103 -2.47 -5.68 -8.61
C ALA A 103 -1.27 -6.43 -9.23
N ALA A 104 -0.05 -5.93 -9.03
CA ALA A 104 1.17 -6.60 -9.46
C ALA A 104 1.36 -7.93 -8.72
N HIS A 105 1.17 -7.96 -7.40
CA HIS A 105 1.24 -9.19 -6.61
C HIS A 105 0.25 -10.25 -7.12
N ARG A 106 -1.01 -9.86 -7.37
CA ARG A 106 -2.05 -10.74 -7.91
C ARG A 106 -1.69 -11.27 -9.30
N THR A 107 -1.26 -10.38 -10.20
CA THR A 107 -1.04 -10.71 -11.61
C THR A 107 0.26 -11.47 -11.85
N VAL A 108 1.34 -11.04 -11.21
CA VAL A 108 2.67 -11.63 -11.40
C VAL A 108 2.78 -12.93 -10.63
N LEU A 109 2.36 -12.92 -9.35
CA LEU A 109 2.60 -14.03 -8.42
C LEU A 109 1.36 -14.92 -8.27
N GLU A 110 0.26 -14.39 -7.74
CA GLU A 110 -0.87 -15.24 -7.28
C GLU A 110 -1.48 -16.07 -8.40
N GLN A 111 -1.69 -15.47 -9.57
CA GLN A 111 -2.22 -16.17 -10.75
C GLN A 111 -1.44 -17.44 -11.12
N ARG A 112 -0.15 -17.52 -10.79
CA ARG A 112 0.71 -18.65 -11.17
C ARG A 112 1.12 -19.53 -9.99
N LEU A 113 1.25 -18.96 -8.79
CA LEU A 113 1.74 -19.66 -7.60
C LEU A 113 0.64 -20.16 -6.67
N LYS A 114 -0.60 -19.63 -6.74
CA LYS A 114 -1.70 -19.98 -5.83
C LYS A 114 -2.85 -20.75 -6.51
N ARG A 115 -2.56 -21.65 -7.46
CA ARG A 115 -3.62 -22.51 -8.06
C ARG A 115 -3.71 -23.87 -7.36
N SER A 116 -4.89 -24.49 -7.45
CA SER A 116 -5.15 -25.81 -6.86
C SER A 116 -4.12 -26.85 -7.32
N GLY A 117 -3.66 -27.68 -6.38
CA GLY A 117 -2.71 -28.76 -6.63
C GLY A 117 -1.25 -28.33 -6.83
N GLN A 118 -0.94 -27.03 -6.84
CA GLN A 118 0.43 -26.56 -7.02
C GLN A 118 1.22 -26.64 -5.72
N ARG A 119 2.44 -27.17 -5.80
CA ARG A 119 3.41 -27.20 -4.72
C ARG A 119 4.77 -26.79 -5.27
N TRP A 120 5.49 -26.00 -4.49
CA TRP A 120 6.80 -25.49 -4.87
C TRP A 120 7.74 -25.71 -3.69
N THR A 121 8.98 -26.11 -3.96
CA THR A 121 10.07 -25.85 -3.02
C THR A 121 10.34 -24.35 -2.99
N THR A 122 10.96 -23.81 -1.93
CA THR A 122 11.30 -22.38 -1.85
C THR A 122 12.11 -21.94 -3.08
N THR A 123 13.17 -22.68 -3.40
CA THR A 123 14.02 -22.43 -4.59
C THR A 123 13.23 -22.53 -5.90
N GLY A 124 12.36 -23.54 -6.04
CA GLY A 124 11.53 -23.69 -7.23
C GLY A 124 10.52 -22.55 -7.40
N GLY A 125 9.97 -22.06 -6.29
CA GLY A 125 9.14 -20.87 -6.22
C GLY A 125 9.89 -19.63 -6.68
N ASP A 126 11.09 -19.38 -6.14
CA ASP A 126 11.91 -18.22 -6.50
C ASP A 126 12.25 -18.20 -8.01
N HIS A 127 12.62 -19.35 -8.58
CA HIS A 127 12.85 -19.47 -10.02
C HIS A 127 11.60 -19.16 -10.84
N LEU A 128 10.43 -19.65 -10.40
CA LEU A 128 9.18 -19.38 -11.08
C LEU A 128 8.78 -17.89 -11.00
N ILE A 129 9.03 -17.25 -9.86
CA ILE A 129 8.81 -15.81 -9.68
C ILE A 129 9.69 -15.02 -10.66
N CYS A 130 10.98 -15.35 -10.73
CA CYS A 130 11.91 -14.71 -11.67
C CYS A 130 11.43 -14.85 -13.12
N LEU A 131 11.04 -16.06 -13.53
CA LEU A 131 10.48 -16.29 -14.86
C LEU A 131 9.19 -15.48 -15.10
N ARG A 132 8.31 -15.40 -14.10
CA ARG A 132 7.08 -14.60 -14.20
C ARG A 132 7.37 -13.11 -14.35
N GLN A 133 8.34 -12.57 -13.63
CA GLN A 133 8.77 -11.17 -13.77
C GLN A 133 9.25 -10.89 -15.20
N ILE A 134 10.13 -11.75 -15.73
CA ILE A 134 10.65 -11.63 -17.11
C ILE A 134 9.51 -11.63 -18.13
N ILE A 135 8.56 -12.55 -17.99
CA ILE A 135 7.40 -12.66 -18.91
C ILE A 135 6.49 -11.43 -18.78
N CYS A 136 6.13 -11.01 -17.57
CA CYS A 136 5.22 -9.88 -17.36
C CYS A 136 5.83 -8.54 -17.80
N ASN A 137 7.15 -8.40 -17.70
CA ASN A 137 7.89 -7.23 -18.19
C ASN A 137 8.19 -7.31 -19.70
N GLN A 138 7.76 -8.35 -20.41
CA GLN A 138 8.02 -8.56 -21.84
C GLN A 138 9.52 -8.69 -22.18
N GLN A 139 10.32 -9.15 -21.23
CA GLN A 139 11.79 -9.29 -21.35
C GLN A 139 12.22 -10.69 -21.81
N PHE A 140 11.28 -11.61 -22.02
CA PHE A 140 11.59 -13.00 -22.36
C PHE A 140 12.43 -13.14 -23.66
N PRO A 141 12.13 -12.43 -24.77
CA PRO A 141 12.95 -12.50 -25.98
C PRO A 141 14.42 -12.10 -25.72
N ALA A 142 14.64 -10.99 -25.02
CA ALA A 142 15.98 -10.49 -24.71
C ALA A 142 16.81 -11.49 -23.87
N ILE A 143 16.17 -12.20 -22.93
CA ILE A 143 16.84 -13.24 -22.14
C ILE A 143 17.17 -14.46 -23.00
N VAL A 144 16.27 -14.87 -23.90
CA VAL A 144 16.52 -15.98 -24.82
C VAL A 144 17.69 -15.65 -25.76
N ASP A 145 17.75 -14.43 -26.29
CA ASP A 145 18.84 -13.98 -27.16
C ASP A 145 20.18 -13.94 -26.42
N LEU A 146 20.18 -13.46 -25.17
CA LEU A 146 21.36 -13.49 -24.30
C LEU A 146 21.90 -14.92 -24.10
N LEU A 147 21.00 -15.89 -23.87
CA LEU A 147 21.38 -17.30 -23.66
C LEU A 147 21.84 -18.00 -24.95
N ARG A 148 21.35 -17.56 -26.10
CA ARG A 148 21.76 -18.08 -27.42
C ARG A 148 23.07 -17.48 -27.92
N THR A 149 23.46 -16.31 -27.43
CA THR A 149 24.72 -15.67 -27.82
C THR A 149 25.88 -16.52 -27.29
N PRO A 150 26.77 -17.06 -28.16
CA PRO A 150 27.88 -17.88 -27.70
C PRO A 150 28.77 -17.04 -26.80
N LYS A 151 29.07 -17.55 -25.58
CA LYS A 151 30.06 -16.91 -24.72
C LYS A 151 31.37 -16.82 -25.50
N ALA A 152 31.91 -15.61 -25.63
CA ALA A 152 33.26 -15.42 -26.17
C ALA A 152 34.21 -16.33 -25.38
N LYS A 153 34.97 -17.17 -26.10
CA LYS A 153 36.03 -17.97 -25.48
C LYS A 153 37.07 -16.97 -24.95
N VAL A 154 37.21 -16.90 -23.63
CA VAL A 154 38.37 -16.29 -22.96
C VAL A 154 39.53 -17.26 -23.07
#